data_AF-A0A2X5U4C4-F1
#
_entry.id   AF-A0A2X5U4C4-F1
#
_cell.length_a   1.000
_cell.length_b   1.000
_cell.length_c   1.000
_cell.angle_alpha   90.00
_cell.angle_beta   90.00
_cell.angle_gamma   90.00
#
_symmetry.space_group_name_H-M   'P 1'
#
loop_
_entity.id
_entity.type
_entity.pdbx_description
1 polymer ?
#
loop_
_entity_poly.entity_id
_entity_poly.type
_entity_poly.pdbx_seq_one_letter_code
_entity_poly.pdbx_strand_id
1 'polypeptide(L)' 'MNNSREKYSFKGNGWNNGVGVSAQYNKQHTFYLEADYTQGNLFDQKQVNGGYRFSF' A
#
# COMPACT_ATOMS: atom_id res chain seq x y z
N MET A 1 -24.76 -36.32 -9.95
CA MET A 1 -24.29 -35.47 -8.83
C MET A 1 -23.78 -34.16 -9.40
N ASN A 2 -24.13 -33.07 -8.72
CA ASN A 2 -24.30 -31.72 -9.24
C ASN A 2 -22.97 -30.96 -9.42
N ASN A 3 -22.92 -30.17 -10.49
CA ASN A 3 -21.87 -29.26 -10.91
C ASN A 3 -21.81 -28.04 -9.95
N SER A 4 -21.23 -28.21 -8.75
CA SER A 4 -21.02 -27.11 -7.80
C SER A 4 -19.80 -26.28 -8.20
N ARG A 5 -20.12 -25.29 -9.02
CA ARG A 5 -19.33 -24.16 -9.47
C ARG A 5 -18.96 -23.26 -8.30
N GLU A 6 -18.06 -23.70 -7.44
CA GLU A 6 -17.54 -22.85 -6.37
C GLU A 6 -16.05 -22.62 -6.61
N LYS A 7 -15.77 -21.87 -7.69
CA LYS A 7 -14.60 -21.00 -7.75
C LYS A 7 -14.72 -20.05 -6.55
N TYR A 8 -14.34 -20.53 -5.38
CA TYR A 8 -14.01 -19.66 -4.26
C TYR A 8 -12.68 -19.00 -4.62
N SER A 9 -12.76 -18.08 -5.59
CA SER A 9 -11.77 -17.06 -5.77
C SER A 9 -11.82 -16.24 -4.49
N PHE A 10 -11.09 -16.68 -3.46
CA PHE A 10 -10.43 -15.82 -2.49
C PHE A 10 -9.41 -14.90 -3.20
N LYS A 11 -9.75 -14.39 -4.39
CA LYS A 11 -9.26 -13.10 -4.87
C LYS A 11 -9.96 -12.09 -3.97
N GLY A 12 -9.47 -11.95 -2.74
CA GLY A 12 -9.65 -10.72 -2.01
C GLY A 12 -9.06 -9.64 -2.90
N ASN A 13 -9.93 -9.01 -3.70
CA ASN A 13 -9.60 -7.85 -4.52
C ASN A 13 -9.39 -6.69 -3.55
N GLY A 14 -8.29 -6.74 -2.79
CA GLY A 14 -7.83 -5.59 -2.04
C GLY A 14 -7.40 -4.56 -3.08
N TRP A 15 -8.16 -3.48 -3.21
CA TRP A 15 -7.67 -2.30 -3.91
C TRP A 15 -6.64 -1.65 -2.98
N ASN A 16 -5.39 -1.67 -3.41
CA ASN A 16 -4.29 -1.04 -2.71
C ASN A 16 -4.00 0.25 -3.47
N ASN A 17 -4.44 1.37 -2.90
CA ASN A 17 -4.21 2.69 -3.46
C ASN A 17 -3.26 3.42 -2.50
N GLY A 18 -2.01 3.55 -2.91
CA GLY A 18 -1.01 4.33 -2.21
C GLY A 18 -0.76 5.66 -2.92
N VAL A 19 -0.54 6.70 -2.14
CA VAL A 19 0.00 7.98 -2.62
C VAL A 19 1.23 8.35 -1.80
N GLY A 20 2.30 8.69 -2.49
CA GLY A 20 3.58 9.04 -1.86
C GLY A 20 4.13 10.35 -2.40
N VAL A 21 4.79 11.09 -1.53
CA VAL A 21 5.61 12.25 -1.87
C VAL A 21 7.04 11.99 -1.43
N SER A 22 8.00 12.38 -2.27
CA SER A 22 9.41 12.40 -1.91
C SER A 22 9.97 13.78 -2.18
N ALA A 23 10.76 14.27 -1.23
CA ALA A 23 11.45 15.54 -1.34
C ALA A 23 12.93 15.30 -1.13
N GLN A 24 13.72 15.63 -2.14
CA GLN A 24 15.18 15.60 -2.06
C GLN A 24 15.69 17.03 -1.90
N TYR A 25 16.39 17.28 -0.80
CA TYR A 25 17.02 18.56 -0.49
C TYR A 25 18.55 18.41 -0.53
N ASN A 26 19.18 19.24 -1.36
CA ASN A 26 20.64 19.31 -1.56
C ASN A 26 21.32 17.96 -1.86
N LYS A 27 20.59 16.95 -2.36
CA LYS A 27 21.06 15.56 -2.58
C LYS A 27 21.51 14.82 -1.31
N GLN A 28 21.60 15.50 -0.16
CA GLN A 28 22.03 14.95 1.12
C GLN A 28 20.85 14.51 1.99
N HIS A 29 19.73 15.21 1.89
CA HIS A 29 18.54 14.92 2.68
C HIS A 29 17.45 14.42 1.76
N THR A 30 16.98 13.19 1.97
CA THR A 30 15.80 12.70 1.26
C THR A 30 14.72 12.31 2.24
N PHE A 31 13.57 12.96 2.08
CA PHE A 31 12.37 12.73 2.85
C PHE A 31 11.38 11.97 1.99
N TYR A 32 10.79 10.93 2.56
CA TYR A 32 9.80 10.09 1.92
C TYR A 32 8.60 10.01 2.84
N LEU A 33 7.41 10.29 2.31
CA LEU A 33 6.17 10.15 3.03
C LEU A 33 5.18 9.47 2.12
N GLU A 34 4.74 8.30 2.54
CA GLU A 34 3.88 7.40 1.79
C GLU A 34 2.66 7.10 2.65
N ALA A 35 1.49 7.20 2.04
CA ALA A 35 0.22 6.85 2.65
C ALA A 35 -0.43 5.78 1.79
N ASP A 36 -0.51 4.57 2.34
CA ASP A 36 -1.07 3.39 1.69
C ASP A 36 -2.45 3.11 2.27
N TYR A 37 -3.42 2.99 1.37
CA TYR A 37 -4.78 2.61 1.71
C TYR A 37 -5.10 1.26 1.09
N THR A 38 -5.18 0.25 1.94
CA THR A 38 -5.57 -1.09 1.53
C THR A 38 -7.00 -1.35 2.00
N GLN A 39 -7.93 -1.31 1.06
CA GLN A 39 -9.34 -1.59 1.32
C GLN A 39 -9.63 -3.05 0.94
N GLY A 40 -9.69 -3.92 1.96
CA GLY A 40 -10.05 -5.33 1.82
C GLY A 40 -11.47 -5.59 2.33
N ASN A 41 -12.10 -6.66 1.82
CA ASN A 41 -13.49 -7.07 2.13
C ASN A 41 -13.88 -7.13 3.62
N LEU A 42 -12.90 -7.16 4.54
CA LEU A 42 -13.10 -7.32 5.98
C LEU A 42 -12.28 -6.35 6.83
N PHE A 43 -11.35 -5.60 6.25
CA PHE A 43 -10.42 -4.73 6.99
C PHE A 43 -10.02 -3.51 6.15
N ASP A 44 -10.23 -2.32 6.70
CA ASP A 44 -9.62 -1.07 6.22
C ASP A 44 -8.27 -0.92 6.92
N GLN A 45 -7.19 -1.17 6.19
CA GLN A 45 -5.83 -0.93 6.66
C GLN A 45 -5.34 0.39 6.07
N LYS A 46 -5.14 1.37 6.96
CA LYS A 46 -4.48 2.64 6.65
C LYS A 46 -3.07 2.54 7.18
N GLN A 47 -2.09 2.49 6.28
CA GLN A 47 -0.69 2.50 6.66
C GLN A 47 -0.09 3.83 6.25
N VAL A 48 0.63 4.46 7.17
CA VAL A 48 1.42 5.65 6.86
C VAL A 48 2.87 5.28 7.11
N ASN A 49 3.67 5.40 6.06
CA ASN A 49 5.09 5.14 6.08
C ASN A 49 5.83 6.47 5.91
N GLY A 50 6.74 6.76 6.84
CA GLY A 50 7.54 7.97 6.83
C GLY A 50 9.00 7.64 7.00
N GLY A 51 9.83 8.11 6.07
CA GLY A 51 11.27 7.83 6.05
C GLY A 51 12.09 9.11 5.88
N TYR A 52 13.20 9.17 6.59
CA TYR A 52 14.25 10.15 6.37
C TYR A 52 15.57 9.43 6.10
N ARG A 53 16.20 9.77 4.99
CA ARG A 53 17.51 9.26 4.60
C ARG A 53 18.49 10.40 4.45
N PHE A 54 19.52 10.38 5.27
CA PHE A 54 20.70 11.24 5.11
C PHE A 54 21.76 10.50 4.29
N SER A 55 22.36 11.17 3.31
CA SER A 55 23.54 10.70 2.57
C SER A 55 24.71 11.64 2.86
N PHE A 56 25.77 11.06 3.43
CA PHE A 56 27.05 11.72 3.74
C PHE A 56 28.04 11.58 2.59
#